data_AF-A0A699RRZ8-F1
#
_entry.id   AF-A0A699RRZ8-F1
#
_cell.length_a   1.000
_cell.length_b   1.000
_cell.length_c   1.000
_cell.angle_alpha   90.00
_cell.angle_beta   90.00
_cell.angle_gamma   90.00
#
_symmetry.space_group_name_H-M   'P 1'
#
loop_
_entity.id
_entity.type
_entity.pdbx_description
1 polymer ?
#
loop_
_entity_poly.entity_id
_entity_poly.type
_entity_poly.pdbx_seq_one_letter_code
_entity_poly.pdbx_strand_id
1 'polypeptide(L)'
;MFSEEADKIEKYVGGLPDMIHGSVVASKPKTMQEAIEIATELIDKKVRTFAERETASKRKFQNTSRTTRNQQQQQHSNKRQNTGRVYIATSGGKKQYGGSKPLCAKCNYHH
;
A
#
# COMPACT_ATOMS: atom_id res chain seq x y z
N MET A 1 51.96 15.14 -7.73
CA MET A 1 51.30 14.72 -6.48
C MET A 1 50.38 13.56 -6.83
N PHE A 2 50.74 12.34 -6.46
CA PHE A 2 49.86 11.19 -6.64
C PHE A 2 48.85 11.25 -5.51
N SER A 3 47.56 11.44 -5.81
CA SER A 3 46.52 11.28 -4.79
C SER A 3 46.57 9.84 -4.29
N GLU A 4 46.77 9.68 -2.99
CA GLU A 4 46.76 8.37 -2.35
C GLU A 4 45.44 7.68 -2.65
N GLU A 5 45.49 6.38 -2.95
CA GLU A 5 44.30 5.60 -3.29
C GLU A 5 43.25 5.67 -2.18
N ALA A 6 43.70 5.80 -0.94
CA ALA A 6 42.88 6.05 0.24
C ALA A 6 42.02 7.32 0.13
N ASP A 7 42.58 8.46 -0.32
CA ASP A 7 41.83 9.72 -0.46
C ASP A 7 40.68 9.59 -1.46
N LYS A 8 40.91 8.82 -2.53
CA LYS A 8 39.88 8.56 -3.55
C LYS A 8 38.77 7.68 -2.99
N ILE A 9 39.14 6.66 -2.21
CA ILE A 9 38.19 5.76 -1.55
C ILE A 9 37.36 6.53 -0.54
N GLU A 10 37.97 7.38 0.30
CA GLU A 10 37.26 8.18 1.29
C GLU A 10 36.26 9.13 0.63
N LYS A 11 36.68 9.83 -0.43
CA LYS A 11 35.78 10.71 -1.21
C LYS A 11 34.62 9.94 -1.86
N TYR A 12 34.88 8.73 -2.35
CA TYR A 12 33.84 7.88 -2.92
C TYR A 12 32.85 7.41 -1.85
N VAL A 13 33.36 6.90 -0.73
CA VAL A 13 32.55 6.44 0.41
C VAL A 13 31.69 7.58 0.96
N GLY A 14 32.24 8.78 1.12
CA GLY A 14 31.49 9.96 1.58
C GLY A 14 30.36 10.41 0.64
N GLY A 15 30.35 9.96 -0.62
CA GLY A 15 29.26 10.21 -1.56
C GLY A 15 28.17 9.13 -1.59
N LEU A 16 28.30 8.05 -0.82
CA LEU A 16 27.36 6.94 -0.83
C LEU A 16 26.09 7.23 -0.01
N PRO A 17 24.93 6.67 -0.39
CA PRO A 17 23.73 6.74 0.42
C PRO A 17 23.93 6.11 1.81
N ASP A 18 23.38 6.72 2.86
CA ASP A 18 23.44 6.24 4.26
C ASP A 18 23.09 4.76 4.42
N MET A 19 22.16 4.30 3.58
CA MET A 19 21.68 2.94 3.54
C MET A 19 22.80 1.90 3.30
N ILE A 20 23.89 2.26 2.63
CA ILE A 20 25.01 1.38 2.30
C ILE A 20 26.34 1.89 2.85
N HIS A 21 26.43 3.18 3.20
CA HIS A 21 27.64 3.84 3.71
C HIS A 21 28.32 3.04 4.84
N GLY A 22 27.58 2.73 5.91
CA GLY A 22 28.13 2.00 7.05
C GLY A 22 28.64 0.60 6.69
N SER A 23 27.99 -0.07 5.75
CA SER A 23 28.41 -1.40 5.28
C SER A 23 29.69 -1.34 4.44
N VAL A 24 29.84 -0.33 3.57
CA VAL A 24 31.06 -0.14 2.77
C VAL A 24 32.24 0.25 3.68
N VAL A 25 32.04 1.14 4.65
CA VAL A 25 33.07 1.51 5.64
C VAL A 25 33.55 0.29 6.44
N ALA A 26 32.62 -0.57 6.87
CA ALA A 26 32.95 -1.78 7.63
C ALA A 26 33.79 -2.78 6.82
N SER A 27 33.58 -2.87 5.51
CA SER A 27 34.32 -3.76 4.61
C SER A 27 35.76 -3.31 4.33
N LYS A 28 36.12 -2.05 4.65
CA LYS A 28 37.47 -1.49 4.48
C LYS A 28 38.10 -1.82 3.11
N PRO A 29 37.50 -1.35 2.00
CA PRO A 29 38.03 -1.61 0.67
C PRO A 29 39.45 -1.05 0.54
N LYS A 30 40.33 -1.83 -0.08
CA LYS A 30 41.73 -1.46 -0.32
C LYS A 30 41.92 -0.74 -1.64
N THR A 31 41.02 -1.00 -2.59
CA THR A 31 41.05 -0.38 -3.92
C THR A 31 39.73 0.32 -4.23
N MET A 32 39.78 1.26 -5.16
CA MET A 32 38.58 1.92 -5.69
C MET A 32 37.58 0.93 -6.29
N GLN A 33 38.09 -0.12 -6.94
CA GLN A 33 37.25 -1.10 -7.61
C GLN A 33 36.50 -1.98 -6.61
N GLU A 34 37.15 -2.40 -5.53
CA GLU A 34 36.50 -3.11 -4.42
C GLU A 34 35.38 -2.25 -3.80
N ALA A 35 35.62 -0.96 -3.58
CA ALA A 35 34.61 -0.07 -3.02
C ALA A 35 33.35 -0.01 -3.92
N ILE A 36 33.53 0.04 -5.23
CA ILE A 36 32.45 0.06 -6.22
C ILE A 36 31.71 -1.28 -6.26
N GLU A 37 32.44 -2.39 -6.24
CA GLU A 37 31.87 -3.73 -6.26
C GLU A 37 31.00 -3.98 -5.02
N ILE A 38 31.53 -3.66 -3.83
CA ILE A 38 30.78 -3.79 -2.56
C ILE A 38 29.54 -2.91 -2.57
N ALA A 39 29.64 -1.66 -3.02
CA ALA A 39 28.48 -0.76 -3.08
C ALA A 39 27.38 -1.29 -4.01
N THR A 40 27.77 -1.82 -5.17
CA THR A 40 26.84 -2.39 -6.17
C THR A 40 26.17 -3.64 -5.64
N GLU A 41 26.93 -4.56 -5.04
CA GLU A 41 26.39 -5.79 -4.43
C GLU A 41 25.36 -5.47 -3.33
N LEU A 42 25.65 -4.46 -2.49
CA LEU A 42 24.74 -4.03 -1.43
C LEU A 42 23.43 -3.44 -1.97
N ILE A 43 23.49 -2.68 -3.07
CA ILE A 43 22.29 -2.15 -3.74
C ILE A 43 21.47 -3.31 -4.30
N ASP A 44 22.09 -4.23 -5.05
CA ASP A 44 21.41 -5.37 -5.66
C ASP A 44 20.72 -6.25 -4.62
N LYS A 45 21.40 -6.51 -3.49
CA LYS A 45 20.84 -7.29 -2.39
C LYS A 45 19.61 -6.62 -1.78
N LYS A 46 19.64 -5.29 -1.61
CA LYS A 46 18.48 -4.55 -1.08
C LYS A 46 17.33 -4.55 -2.08
N VAL A 47 17.59 -4.32 -3.38
CA VAL A 47 16.57 -4.39 -4.43
C VAL A 47 15.89 -5.76 -4.47
N ARG A 48 16.66 -6.85 -4.41
CA ARG A 48 16.10 -8.23 -4.34
C ARG A 48 15.21 -8.41 -3.11
N THR A 49 15.66 -7.95 -1.95
CA THR A 49 14.88 -8.02 -0.70
C THR A 49 13.56 -7.25 -0.81
N PHE A 50 13.56 -6.08 -1.46
CA PHE A 50 12.34 -5.30 -1.69
C PHE A 50 11.38 -6.01 -2.66
N ALA A 51 11.87 -6.58 -3.75
CA ALA A 51 11.05 -7.33 -4.71
C ALA A 51 10.40 -8.55 -4.05
N GLU A 52 11.13 -9.29 -3.21
CA GLU A 52 10.58 -10.42 -2.44
C GLU A 52 9.48 -9.98 -1.46
N ARG A 53 9.68 -8.87 -0.75
CA ARG A 53 8.65 -8.32 0.15
C ARG A 53 7.43 -7.83 -0.60
N GLU A 54 7.61 -7.21 -1.75
CA GLU A 54 6.51 -6.71 -2.57
C GLU A 54 5.65 -7.85 -3.11
N THR A 55 6.28 -8.91 -3.63
CA THR A 55 5.56 -10.09 -4.12
C THR A 55 4.84 -10.84 -3.00
N ALA A 56 5.46 -10.97 -1.82
CA ALA A 56 4.82 -11.54 -0.64
C ALA A 56 3.61 -10.70 -0.17
N SER A 57 3.75 -9.37 -0.17
CA SER A 57 2.67 -8.44 0.19
C SER A 57 1.51 -8.50 -0.80
N LYS A 58 1.80 -8.51 -2.12
CA LYS A 58 0.80 -8.66 -3.18
C LYS A 58 -0.02 -9.95 -3.05
N ARG A 59 0.63 -11.09 -2.77
CA ARG A 59 -0.06 -12.37 -2.52
C ARG A 59 -0.99 -12.29 -1.31
N LYS A 60 -0.55 -11.66 -0.22
CA LYS A 60 -1.40 -11.44 0.97
C LYS A 60 -2.60 -10.55 0.65
N PHE A 61 -2.40 -9.41 -0.02
CA PHE A 61 -3.48 -8.52 -0.42
C PHE A 61 -4.52 -9.20 -1.32
N GLN A 62 -4.06 -9.98 -2.30
CA GLN A 62 -4.96 -10.70 -3.20
C GLN A 62 -5.76 -11.78 -2.48
N ASN A 63 -5.17 -12.48 -1.50
CA ASN A 63 -5.87 -13.47 -0.69
C ASN A 63 -6.89 -12.80 0.26
N THR A 64 -6.55 -11.68 0.88
CA THR A 64 -7.49 -10.93 1.73
C THR A 64 -8.66 -10.39 0.91
N SER A 65 -8.42 -9.79 -0.26
CA SER A 65 -9.50 -9.23 -1.09
C SER A 65 -10.47 -10.28 -1.61
N ARG A 66 -9.99 -11.48 -1.96
CA ARG A 66 -10.83 -12.62 -2.38
C ARG A 66 -11.72 -13.12 -1.25
N THR A 67 -11.19 -13.22 -0.02
CA THR A 67 -11.98 -13.61 1.15
C THR A 67 -13.06 -12.58 1.49
N THR A 68 -12.75 -11.28 1.49
CA THR A 68 -13.74 -10.24 1.80
C THR A 68 -14.84 -10.16 0.74
N ARG A 69 -14.49 -10.30 -0.56
CA ARG A 69 -15.48 -10.34 -1.65
C ARG A 69 -16.43 -11.53 -1.51
N ASN A 70 -15.90 -12.72 -1.21
CA ASN A 70 -16.72 -13.92 -1.03
C ASN A 70 -17.64 -13.82 0.19
N GLN A 71 -17.19 -13.21 1.30
CA GLN A 71 -18.05 -12.97 2.47
C GLN A 71 -19.18 -11.97 2.18
N GLN A 72 -18.90 -10.86 1.51
CA GLN A 72 -19.94 -9.90 1.11
C GLN A 72 -20.96 -10.52 0.15
N GLN A 73 -20.52 -11.38 -0.77
CA GLN A 73 -21.40 -12.02 -1.74
C GLN A 73 -22.30 -13.09 -1.09
N GLN A 74 -21.78 -13.83 -0.10
CA GLN A 74 -22.60 -14.75 0.71
C GLN A 74 -23.61 -14.03 1.61
N GLN A 75 -23.25 -12.89 2.21
CA GLN A 75 -24.21 -12.11 3.00
C GLN A 75 -25.34 -11.53 2.14
N HIS A 76 -25.06 -11.18 0.88
CA HIS A 76 -26.10 -10.72 -0.05
C HIS A 76 -26.96 -11.87 -0.60
N SER A 77 -26.38 -13.06 -0.87
CA SER A 77 -27.14 -14.19 -1.41
C SER A 77 -28.10 -14.82 -0.41
N ASN A 78 -27.75 -14.84 0.88
CA ASN A 78 -28.55 -15.50 1.91
C ASN A 78 -29.74 -14.65 2.39
N LYS A 79 -29.84 -13.39 1.96
CA LYS A 79 -30.97 -12.49 2.32
C LYS A 79 -32.11 -12.51 1.30
N ARG A 80 -31.99 -13.29 0.22
CA ARG A 80 -32.89 -13.19 -0.93
C ARG A 80 -33.72 -14.46 -1.14
N GLN A 81 -34.35 -14.97 -0.09
CA GLN A 81 -35.52 -15.83 -0.26
C GLN A 81 -36.65 -15.43 0.69
N ASN A 82 -37.83 -15.32 0.08
CA ASN A 82 -39.14 -15.08 0.67
C ASN A 82 -39.52 -13.62 0.95
N THR A 83 -40.23 -12.99 0.00
CA THR A 83 -41.56 -12.41 0.27
C THR A 83 -42.26 -12.18 -1.07
N GLY A 84 -43.03 -13.16 -1.53
CA GLY A 84 -44.10 -12.94 -2.49
C GLY A 84 -45.33 -12.41 -1.75
N ARG A 85 -45.65 -11.13 -1.90
CA ARG A 85 -46.95 -10.53 -1.56
C ARG A 85 -47.21 -9.43 -2.59
N VAL A 86 -47.95 -9.72 -3.65
CA VAL A 86 -49.42 -9.60 -3.77
C VAL A 86 -49.87 -8.15 -3.50
N TYR A 87 -50.43 -7.54 -4.56
CA TYR A 87 -50.99 -6.20 -4.60
C TYR A 87 -52.07 -6.01 -3.53
N ILE A 88 -51.89 -5.04 -2.64
CA ILE A 88 -53.00 -4.40 -1.92
C ILE A 88 -52.90 -2.89 -2.11
N ALA A 89 -53.85 -2.37 -2.87
CA ALA A 89 -54.19 -0.95 -2.85
C ALA A 89 -54.93 -0.66 -1.54
N THR A 90 -54.36 0.21 -0.70
CA THR A 90 -55.15 0.98 0.27
C THR A 90 -54.40 2.25 0.67
N SER A 91 -55.09 3.37 0.47
CA SER A 91 -54.73 4.73 0.81
C SER A 91 -54.59 4.94 2.32
N GLY A 92 -53.57 5.69 2.76
CA GLY A 92 -53.59 6.32 4.09
C GLY A 92 -52.23 6.75 4.63
N GLY A 93 -52.04 8.07 4.81
CA GLY A 93 -51.14 8.64 5.81
C GLY A 93 -49.67 8.84 5.42
N LYS A 94 -49.37 10.03 4.90
CA LYS A 94 -48.00 10.55 4.75
C LYS A 94 -47.32 10.56 6.14
N LYS A 95 -46.29 9.75 6.34
CA LYS A 95 -45.41 9.88 7.51
C LYS A 95 -44.69 11.23 7.41
N GLN A 96 -44.84 12.07 8.44
CA GLN A 96 -44.07 13.30 8.59
C GLN A 96 -42.58 12.98 8.67
N TYR A 97 -41.77 13.82 8.04
CA TYR A 97 -40.32 13.73 8.07
C TYR A 97 -39.80 13.86 9.50
N GLY A 98 -39.28 12.76 10.06
CA GLY A 98 -38.73 12.68 11.42
C GLY A 98 -37.23 12.95 11.51
N GLY A 99 -36.65 13.70 10.58
CA GLY A 99 -35.22 14.05 10.59
C GLY A 99 -34.95 15.42 11.19
N SER A 100 -33.76 15.60 11.75
CA SER A 100 -33.29 16.87 12.34
C SER A 100 -32.84 17.93 11.33
N LYS A 101 -32.92 17.61 10.03
CA LYS A 101 -32.30 18.37 8.96
C LYS A 101 -33.34 19.21 8.22
N PRO A 102 -33.15 20.55 8.10
CA PRO A 102 -34.10 21.41 7.41
C PRO A 102 -34.21 21.01 5.94
N LEU A 103 -35.41 21.15 5.38
CA LEU A 103 -35.64 20.95 3.95
C LEU A 103 -35.02 22.11 3.18
N CYS A 104 -34.14 21.82 2.22
CA CYS A 104 -33.61 22.84 1.33
C CYS A 104 -34.66 23.23 0.28
N ALA A 105 -35.11 24.49 0.28
CA ALA A 105 -36.11 25.01 -0.66
C ALA A 105 -35.65 24.99 -2.13
N LYS A 106 -34.33 24.92 -2.37
CA LYS A 106 -33.76 24.95 -3.73
C LYS A 106 -33.74 23.58 -4.39
N CYS A 107 -33.50 22.51 -3.62
CA CYS A 107 -33.37 21.16 -4.15
C CYS A 107 -34.46 20.19 -3.67
N ASN A 108 -35.31 20.58 -2.72
CA ASN A 108 -36.32 19.72 -2.09
C ASN A 108 -35.73 18.43 -1.48
N TYR A 109 -34.49 18.51 -0.97
CA TYR A 109 -33.83 17.44 -0.21
C TYR A 109 -33.46 17.91 1.21
N HIS A 110 -33.35 16.96 2.13
CA HIS A 110 -32.85 17.19 3.49
C HIS A 110 -31.35 16.88 3.56
N HIS A 111 -30.55 17.83 4.04
CA HIS A 111 -29.08 17.75 4.08
C HIS A 111 -28.51 17.56 5.46
#